data_AF-A0A835TNI7-F1
#
_entry.id   AF-A0A835TNI7-F1
#
_cell.length_a   1.000
_cell.length_b   1.000
_cell.length_c   1.000
_cell.angle_alpha   90.00
_cell.angle_beta   90.00
_cell.angle_gamma   90.00
#
_symmetry.space_group_name_H-M   'P 1'
#
loop_
_entity.id
_entity.type
_entity.pdbx_description
1 polymer ?
#
loop_
_entity_poly.entity_id
_entity_poly.type
_entity_poly.pdbx_seq_one_letter_code
_entity_poly.pdbx_strand_id
1 'polypeptide(L)'
;MAIGYVDGIPLTRYDSKWGRMEPLTQWMEDGAEQGCWDRKTQICERSQHVAAGNLHILRDWYNQSGGDIRGSYRDGYNGRDFTSFDLGSRRFVAADSAAEITRSRWEREGNDVESWMNYLEHEC
;
A
#
# COMPACT_ATOMS: atom_id res chain seq x y z
N MET A 1 3.71 -6.51 13.16
CA MET A 1 3.39 -5.86 14.45
C MET A 1 2.12 -6.47 14.99
N ALA A 2 2.08 -6.84 16.27
CA ALA A 2 0.87 -7.26 16.96
C ALA A 2 0.79 -6.55 18.32
N ILE A 3 -0.41 -6.10 18.70
CA ILE A 3 -0.67 -5.48 20.01
C ILE A 3 -1.90 -6.16 20.60
N GLY A 4 -1.78 -6.65 21.84
CA GLY A 4 -2.90 -7.20 22.60
C GLY A 4 -3.54 -6.12 23.46
N TYR A 5 -4.87 -6.06 23.46
CA TYR A 5 -5.65 -5.10 24.24
C TYR A 5 -6.61 -5.84 25.17
N VAL A 6 -6.86 -5.27 26.35
CA VAL A 6 -8.00 -5.59 27.22
C VAL A 6 -8.65 -4.28 27.59
N ASP A 7 -9.96 -4.16 27.36
CA ASP A 7 -10.74 -2.94 27.63
C ASP A 7 -10.14 -1.66 27.01
N GLY A 8 -9.52 -1.80 25.83
CA GLY A 8 -8.86 -0.69 25.12
C GLY A 8 -7.47 -0.31 25.68
N ILE A 9 -7.01 -0.97 26.74
CA ILE A 9 -5.67 -0.77 27.32
C ILE A 9 -4.70 -1.74 26.63
N PRO A 10 -3.60 -1.25 26.03
CA PRO A 10 -2.60 -2.12 25.42
C PRO A 10 -1.80 -2.84 26.50
N LEU A 11 -1.77 -4.17 26.42
CA LEU A 11 -1.13 -5.05 27.41
C LEU A 11 0.18 -5.63 26.93
N THR A 12 0.26 -5.94 25.65
CA THR A 12 1.38 -6.68 25.08
C THR A 12 1.70 -6.15 23.69
N ARG A 13 2.98 -6.16 23.35
CA ARG A 13 3.46 -5.77 22.03
C ARG A 13 4.38 -6.86 21.49
N TYR A 14 4.28 -7.10 20.20
CA TYR A 14 5.25 -7.87 19.44
C TYR A 14 5.66 -7.07 18.20
N ASP A 15 6.95 -6.74 18.11
CA ASP A 15 7.57 -6.10 16.97
C ASP A 15 8.49 -7.09 16.26
N SER A 16 8.28 -7.28 14.96
CA SER A 16 9.09 -8.19 14.15
C SER A 16 10.55 -7.75 14.02
N LYS A 17 10.87 -6.48 14.31
CA LYS A 17 12.26 -6.00 14.32
C LYS A 17 13.07 -6.54 15.50
N TRP A 18 12.41 -6.74 16.64
CA TRP A 18 13.04 -7.18 17.88
C TRP A 18 12.69 -8.62 18.23
N GLY A 19 11.70 -9.20 17.55
CA GLY A 19 11.40 -10.63 17.58
C GLY A 19 10.96 -11.14 18.95
N ARG A 20 10.50 -10.26 19.85
CA ARG A 20 10.11 -10.64 21.22
C ARG A 20 8.77 -10.05 21.59
N MET A 21 7.95 -10.84 22.30
CA MET A 21 6.74 -10.36 22.94
C MET A 21 7.09 -9.66 24.25
N GLU A 22 6.63 -8.42 24.41
CA GLU A 22 6.91 -7.59 25.57
C GLU A 22 5.60 -7.22 26.28
N PRO A 23 5.55 -7.31 27.63
CA PRO A 23 4.48 -6.70 28.40
C PRO A 23 4.60 -5.17 28.34
N LEU A 24 3.46 -4.51 28.21
CA LEU A 24 3.34 -3.05 28.27
C LEU A 24 2.82 -2.55 29.63
N THR A 25 2.48 -3.49 30.53
CA THR A 25 1.98 -3.19 31.87
C THR A 25 2.66 -4.10 32.88
N GLN A 26 2.92 -3.58 34.08
CA GLN A 26 3.71 -4.27 35.09
C GLN A 26 3.00 -5.50 35.68
N TRP A 27 1.69 -5.41 35.87
CA TRP A 27 0.90 -6.54 36.33
C TRP A 27 0.82 -7.70 35.31
N MET A 28 1.00 -7.42 34.02
CA MET A 28 1.14 -8.48 33.01
C MET A 28 2.51 -9.15 33.10
N GLU A 29 3.56 -8.39 33.40
CA GLU A 29 4.90 -8.93 33.61
C GLU A 29 4.95 -9.85 34.84
N ASP A 30 4.41 -9.36 35.97
CA ASP A 30 4.41 -10.07 37.25
C ASP A 30 3.43 -11.26 37.29
N GLY A 31 2.32 -11.16 36.54
CA GLY A 31 1.26 -12.18 36.51
C GLY A 31 1.44 -13.27 35.46
N ALA A 32 2.44 -13.17 34.58
CA ALA A 32 2.65 -14.12 33.50
C ALA A 32 3.36 -15.40 33.97
N GLU A 33 2.82 -16.56 33.57
CA GLU A 33 3.45 -17.85 33.82
C GLU A 33 4.83 -17.98 33.15
N GLN A 34 5.74 -18.72 33.78
CA GLN A 34 7.07 -18.96 33.24
C GLN A 34 6.99 -19.64 31.87
N GLY A 35 7.65 -19.05 30.87
CA GLY A 35 7.61 -19.51 29.47
C GLY A 35 6.41 -19.01 28.65
N CYS A 36 5.47 -18.26 29.24
CA CYS A 36 4.35 -17.64 28.51
C CYS A 36 4.84 -16.72 27.39
N TRP A 37 5.83 -15.87 27.68
CA TRP A 37 6.40 -14.91 26.74
C TRP A 37 7.11 -15.59 25.56
N ASP A 38 7.88 -16.64 25.83
CA ASP A 38 8.58 -17.41 24.78
C ASP A 38 7.56 -18.10 23.86
N ARG A 39 6.53 -18.72 24.44
CA ARG A 39 5.45 -19.34 23.69
C ARG A 39 4.69 -18.32 22.84
N LYS A 40 4.36 -17.15 23.38
CA LYS A 40 3.67 -16.07 22.66
C LYS A 40 4.53 -15.47 21.56
N THR A 41 5.84 -15.38 21.79
CA THR A 41 6.83 -14.98 20.79
C THR A 41 6.83 -15.93 19.61
N GLN A 42 6.97 -17.25 19.85
CA GLN A 42 6.94 -18.26 18.79
C GLN A 42 5.62 -18.26 17.98
N ILE A 43 4.48 -18.02 18.64
CA ILE A 43 3.18 -17.89 17.96
C ILE A 43 3.16 -16.67 17.03
N CYS A 44 3.71 -15.54 17.48
CA CYS A 44 3.76 -14.32 16.67
C CYS A 44 4.73 -14.46 15.49
N GLU A 45 5.89 -15.07 15.69
CA GLU A 45 6.84 -15.40 14.62
C GLU A 45 6.22 -16.31 13.56
N ARG A 46 5.58 -17.40 13.98
CA ARG A 46 4.87 -18.30 13.06
C ARG A 46 3.78 -17.56 12.29
N SER A 47 3.03 -16.70 12.97
CA SER A 47 1.96 -15.91 12.34
C SER A 47 2.51 -14.92 11.32
N GLN A 48 3.69 -14.34 11.55
CA GLN A 48 4.36 -13.47 10.57
C GLN A 48 4.69 -14.23 9.27
N HIS A 49 5.23 -15.44 9.36
CA HIS A 49 5.53 -16.25 8.18
C HIS A 49 4.27 -16.63 7.40
N VAL A 50 3.20 -17.01 8.11
CA VAL A 50 1.90 -17.33 7.49
C VAL A 50 1.29 -16.09 6.84
N ALA A 51 1.34 -14.94 7.51
CA ALA A 51 0.83 -13.68 6.96
C ALA A 51 1.62 -13.25 5.71
N ALA A 52 2.95 -13.35 5.73
CA ALA A 52 3.78 -13.05 4.57
C ALA A 52 3.49 -13.98 3.38
N GLY A 53 3.34 -15.28 3.64
CA GLY A 53 2.93 -16.24 2.61
C GLY A 53 1.53 -15.97 2.05
N ASN A 54 0.56 -15.68 2.90
CA ASN A 54 -0.80 -15.33 2.49
C ASN A 54 -0.84 -14.03 1.69
N LEU A 55 -0.05 -13.01 2.07
CA LEU A 55 0.05 -11.77 1.31
C LEU A 55 0.62 -12.02 -0.08
N HIS A 56 1.63 -12.88 -0.22
CA HIS A 56 2.16 -13.25 -1.53
C HIS A 56 1.09 -13.92 -2.40
N ILE A 57 0.36 -14.89 -1.85
CA ILE A 57 -0.72 -15.60 -2.54
C ILE A 57 -1.85 -14.64 -2.93
N LEU A 58 -2.29 -13.78 -2.01
CA LEU A 58 -3.33 -12.78 -2.26
C LEU A 58 -2.89 -11.80 -3.34
N ARG A 59 -1.62 -11.38 -3.31
CA ARG A 59 -1.06 -10.48 -4.33
C ARG A 59 -1.10 -11.12 -5.72
N ASP A 60 -0.75 -12.39 -5.82
CA ASP A 60 -0.79 -13.14 -7.09
C ASP A 60 -2.23 -13.35 -7.56
N TRP A 61 -3.15 -13.66 -6.63
CA TRP A 61 -4.58 -13.83 -6.93
C TRP A 61 -5.24 -12.56 -7.44
N TYR A 62 -4.89 -11.40 -6.87
CA TYR A 62 -5.43 -10.11 -7.28
C TYR A 62 -4.56 -9.42 -8.34
N ASN A 63 -3.55 -10.09 -8.89
CA ASN A 63 -2.62 -9.55 -9.88
C ASN A 63 -2.01 -8.19 -9.46
N GLN A 64 -1.83 -7.99 -8.14
CA GLN A 64 -1.29 -6.76 -7.54
C GLN A 64 0.24 -6.80 -7.50
N SER A 65 0.89 -7.17 -8.60
CA SER A 65 2.32 -6.89 -8.74
C SER A 65 2.48 -5.38 -8.82
N GLY A 66 2.84 -4.74 -7.71
CA GLY A 66 3.00 -3.30 -7.61
C GLY A 66 3.86 -2.75 -8.75
N GLY A 67 3.20 -2.19 -9.76
CA GLY A 67 3.82 -1.28 -10.69
C GLY A 67 4.17 -0.04 -9.89
N ASP A 68 5.47 0.16 -9.69
CA ASP A 68 6.01 1.41 -9.17
C ASP A 68 5.62 2.50 -10.18
N ILE A 69 4.55 3.24 -9.89
CA ILE A 69 4.14 4.41 -10.68
C ILE A 69 5.22 5.47 -10.44
N ARG A 70 6.22 5.53 -11.33
CA ARG A 70 7.41 6.39 -11.18
C ARG A 70 7.17 7.82 -11.65
N GLY A 71 6.35 8.01 -12.69
CA GLY A 71 5.98 9.33 -13.21
C GLY A 71 4.55 9.74 -12.89
N SER A 72 4.29 11.05 -12.90
CA SER A 72 2.93 11.60 -12.94
C SER A 72 2.85 12.74 -13.95
N TYR A 73 1.72 12.86 -14.64
CA TYR A 73 1.49 13.93 -15.62
C TYR A 73 0.22 14.71 -15.25
N ARG A 74 0.36 16.04 -15.16
CA ARG A 74 -0.73 17.00 -14.98
C ARG A 74 -0.43 18.28 -15.73
N ASP A 75 -1.38 18.73 -16.53
CA ASP A 75 -1.35 20.00 -17.24
C ASP A 75 -2.42 20.93 -16.67
N GLY A 76 -2.08 22.22 -16.60
CA GLY A 76 -2.90 23.25 -16.00
C GLY A 76 -3.06 24.46 -16.90
N TYR A 77 -4.30 24.95 -17.02
CA TYR A 77 -4.63 26.14 -17.78
C TYR A 77 -5.18 27.22 -16.85
N ASN A 78 -4.60 28.42 -16.88
CA ASN A 78 -4.96 29.54 -16.00
C ASN A 78 -4.91 29.21 -14.49
N GLY A 79 -3.92 28.41 -14.07
CA GLY A 79 -3.73 28.04 -12.66
C GLY A 79 -4.75 27.04 -12.12
N ARG A 80 -5.51 26.38 -13.00
CA ARG A 80 -6.42 25.28 -12.65
C ARG A 80 -5.99 24.02 -13.40
N ASP A 81 -6.24 22.88 -12.78
CA ASP A 81 -6.06 21.58 -13.42
C ASP A 81 -6.88 21.53 -14.71
N PHE A 82 -6.28 21.05 -15.79
CA PHE A 82 -6.91 20.94 -17.10
C PHE A 82 -6.99 19.48 -17.53
N THR A 83 -5.84 18.79 -17.63
CA THR A 83 -5.77 17.35 -17.93
C THR A 83 -4.74 16.65 -17.06
N SER A 84 -4.96 15.38 -16.72
CA SER A 84 -3.97 14.54 -16.03
C SER A 84 -3.99 13.12 -16.57
N PHE A 85 -2.89 12.37 -16.43
CA PHE A 85 -2.84 10.96 -16.83
C PHE A 85 -2.90 10.06 -15.59
N ASP A 86 -3.91 9.19 -15.53
CA ASP A 86 -4.03 8.17 -14.49
C ASP A 86 -3.40 6.86 -14.98
N LEU A 87 -2.24 6.54 -14.43
CA LEU A 87 -1.51 5.30 -14.76
C LEU A 87 -2.24 4.04 -14.30
N GLY A 88 -3.04 4.13 -13.22
CA GLY A 88 -3.79 3.00 -12.69
C GLY A 88 -4.88 2.53 -13.66
N SER A 89 -5.64 3.46 -14.26
CA SER A 89 -6.65 3.15 -15.26
C SER A 89 -6.17 3.27 -16.71
N ARG A 90 -4.93 3.74 -16.93
CA ARG A 90 -4.31 4.00 -18.25
C ARG A 90 -5.13 4.98 -19.10
N ARG A 91 -5.61 6.05 -18.49
CA ARG A 91 -6.52 7.01 -19.12
C ARG A 91 -6.18 8.43 -18.75
N PHE A 92 -6.46 9.33 -19.67
CA PHE A 92 -6.49 10.75 -19.39
C PHE A 92 -7.76 11.10 -18.61
N VAL A 93 -7.61 11.97 -17.61
CA VAL A 93 -8.68 12.54 -16.81
C VAL A 93 -8.78 14.03 -17.18
N ALA A 94 -9.95 14.44 -17.65
CA ALA A 94 -10.23 15.83 -17.96
C ALA A 94 -10.87 16.52 -16.75
N ALA A 95 -10.43 17.74 -16.43
CA ALA A 95 -10.95 18.50 -15.31
C ALA A 95 -12.27 19.21 -15.62
N ASP A 96 -12.52 19.55 -16.89
CA ASP A 96 -13.73 20.24 -17.34
C ASP A 96 -14.13 19.86 -18.78
N SER A 97 -15.26 20.43 -19.26
CA SER A 97 -15.80 20.15 -20.59
C SER A 97 -14.90 20.62 -21.75
N ALA A 98 -14.00 21.59 -21.52
CA ALA A 98 -13.03 22.01 -22.53
C ALA A 98 -11.88 21.00 -22.61
N ALA A 99 -11.40 20.52 -21.46
CA ALA A 99 -10.41 19.45 -21.37
C ALA A 99 -10.91 18.11 -21.96
N GLU A 100 -12.22 17.83 -21.89
CA GLU A 100 -12.85 16.66 -22.51
C GLU A 100 -12.69 16.62 -24.03
N ILE A 101 -12.69 17.78 -24.69
CA ILE A 101 -12.47 17.89 -26.13
C ILE A 101 -11.04 17.47 -26.47
N THR A 102 -10.07 17.98 -25.70
CA THR A 102 -8.65 17.63 -25.83
C THR A 102 -8.42 16.14 -25.54
N ARG A 103 -9.00 15.61 -24.46
CA ARG A 103 -8.92 14.19 -24.13
C ARG A 103 -9.43 13.32 -25.28
N SER A 104 -10.63 13.62 -25.77
CA SER A 104 -11.29 12.84 -26.83
C SER A 104 -10.49 12.84 -28.14
N ARG A 105 -9.71 13.90 -28.38
CA ARG A 105 -8.80 13.99 -29.52
C ARG A 105 -7.59 13.05 -29.35
N TRP A 106 -6.90 13.12 -28.21
CA TRP A 106 -5.75 12.25 -27.90
C TRP A 106 -6.14 10.76 -27.88
N GLU A 107 -7.30 10.42 -27.33
CA GLU A 107 -7.82 9.05 -27.33
C GLU A 107 -8.18 8.55 -28.75
N ARG A 108 -8.63 9.44 -29.65
CA ARG A 108 -8.95 9.09 -31.04
C ARG A 108 -7.71 8.95 -31.93
N GLU A 109 -6.67 9.75 -31.66
CA GLU A 109 -5.41 9.74 -32.40
C GLU A 109 -4.51 8.54 -32.02
N GLY A 110 -4.85 7.80 -30.96
CA GLY A 110 -4.46 6.40 -30.71
C GLY A 110 -3.00 6.13 -30.34
N ASN A 111 -2.10 7.11 -30.54
CA ASN A 111 -0.65 6.96 -30.29
C ASN A 111 -0.18 7.55 -28.95
N ASP A 112 -1.03 8.29 -28.24
CA ASP A 112 -0.57 9.02 -27.05
C ASP A 112 -0.49 8.13 -25.80
N VAL A 113 -1.45 7.24 -25.57
CA VAL A 113 -1.52 6.46 -24.32
C VAL A 113 -0.30 5.56 -24.11
N GLU A 114 0.14 4.82 -25.13
CA GLU A 114 1.33 3.96 -25.04
C GLU A 114 2.63 4.77 -24.90
N SER A 115 2.74 5.89 -25.60
CA SER A 115 3.89 6.79 -25.49
C SER A 115 4.00 7.40 -24.08
N TRP A 116 2.88 7.82 -23.50
CA TRP A 116 2.83 8.36 -22.13
C TRP A 116 3.08 7.29 -21.08
N MET A 117 2.60 6.06 -21.27
CA MET A 117 2.97 4.94 -20.39
C MET A 117 4.48 4.70 -20.42
N ASN A 118 5.08 4.60 -21.62
CA ASN A 118 6.52 4.34 -21.75
C ASN A 118 7.35 5.47 -21.10
N TYR A 119 6.98 6.73 -21.35
CA TYR A 119 7.64 7.89 -20.75
C TYR A 119 7.54 7.88 -19.21
N LEU A 120 6.33 7.69 -18.67
CA LEU A 120 6.07 7.80 -17.23
C LEU A 120 6.52 6.56 -16.43
N GLU A 121 6.64 5.39 -17.05
CA GLU A 121 7.10 4.15 -16.38
C GLU A 121 8.61 3.92 -16.49
N HIS A 122 9.25 4.42 -17.56
CA HIS A 122 10.65 4.07 -17.86
C HIS A 122 11.60 5.27 -17.97
N GLU A 123 11.14 6.46 -18.36
CA GLU A 123 12.00 7.64 -18.49
C GLU A 123 11.96 8.58 -17.27
N CYS A 124 10.80 8.69 -16.61
CA CYS A 124 10.55 9.61 -15.50
C CYS A 124 11.03 9.09 -14.13
#